data_AF-A0A1M6HPB2-F1
#
_entry.id   AF-A0A1M6HPB2-F1
#
_cell.length_a   1.000
_cell.length_b   1.000
_cell.length_c   1.000
_cell.angle_alpha   90.00
_cell.angle_beta   90.00
_cell.angle_gamma   90.00
#
_symmetry.space_group_name_H-M   'P 1'
#
loop_
_entity.id
_entity.type
_entity.pdbx_description
1 polymer ?
#
loop_
_entity_poly.entity_id
_entity_poly.type
_entity_poly.pdbx_seq_one_letter_code
_entity_poly.pdbx_strand_id
1 'polypeptide(L)' 'MDLEKLKDMEYVKCVNLLAQLIDLDSDTKETIHKCFQSMGIKNFFLHLESVDLPLETCEKLKSIKSIIEIFDGKGGRA' A
#
# COMPACT_ATOMS: atom_id res chain seq x y z
N MET A 1 -14.72 2.33 19.76
CA MET A 1 -14.39 2.87 18.42
C MET A 1 -14.75 1.80 17.42
N ASP A 2 -15.36 2.18 16.31
CA ASP A 2 -15.77 1.25 15.26
C ASP A 2 -14.54 0.64 14.56
N LEU A 3 -14.55 -0.68 14.33
CA LEU A 3 -13.40 -1.41 13.77
C LEU A 3 -13.10 -0.97 12.33
N GLU A 4 -14.12 -0.64 11.54
CA GLU A 4 -13.94 -0.17 10.17
C GLU A 4 -13.29 1.22 10.16
N LYS A 5 -13.69 2.09 11.09
CA LYS A 5 -13.05 3.42 11.26
C LYS A 5 -11.59 3.30 11.68
N LEU A 6 -11.25 2.34 12.55
CA LEU A 6 -9.86 2.09 12.94
C LEU A 6 -9.04 1.63 11.74
N LYS A 7 -9.58 0.68 10.96
CA LYS A 7 -8.94 0.14 9.75
C LYS A 7 -8.70 1.23 8.71
N ASP A 8 -9.68 2.08 8.48
CA ASP A 8 -9.60 3.22 7.56
C ASP A 8 -8.51 4.22 7.99
N MET A 9 -8.43 4.53 9.28
CA MET A 9 -7.36 5.38 9.80
C MET A 9 -5.97 4.79 9.56
N GLU A 10 -5.80 3.48 9.70
CA GLU A 10 -4.54 2.81 9.38
C GLU A 10 -4.23 2.86 7.88
N TYR A 11 -5.24 2.73 7.01
CA TYR A 11 -5.07 2.87 5.57
C TYR A 11 -4.61 4.27 5.18
N VAL A 12 -5.22 5.31 5.74
CA VAL A 12 -4.79 6.70 5.54
C VAL A 12 -3.34 6.90 5.96
N LYS A 13 -2.92 6.34 7.11
CA LYS A 13 -1.52 6.41 7.56
C LYS A 13 -0.57 5.74 6.56
N CYS A 14 -0.90 4.53 6.11
CA CYS A 14 -0.08 3.80 5.15
C CYS A 14 0.05 4.57 3.82
N VAL A 15 -1.05 5.09 3.27
CA VAL A 15 -1.02 5.87 2.02
C VAL A 15 -0.18 7.13 2.18
N ASN A 16 -0.28 7.81 3.32
CA ASN A 16 0.54 9.00 3.59
C ASN A 16 2.04 8.67 3.71
N LEU A 17 2.40 7.52 4.29
CA LEU A 17 3.79 7.06 4.34
C LEU A 17 4.32 6.71 2.94
N LEU A 18 3.52 6.01 2.13
CA LEU A 18 3.87 5.73 0.73
C LEU A 18 4.09 7.03 -0.05
N ALA A 19 3.20 8.01 0.12
CA ALA A 19 3.34 9.30 -0.53
C ALA A 19 4.65 10.02 -0.18
N GLN A 20 5.09 9.94 1.08
CA GLN A 20 6.36 10.52 1.51
C GLN A 20 7.58 9.76 0.97
N LEU A 21 7.47 8.45 0.78
CA LEU A 21 8.59 7.60 0.34
C LEU A 21 8.83 7.68 -1.17
N ILE A 22 7.77 7.78 -1.96
CA ILE A 22 7.85 7.63 -3.43
C ILE A 22 7.26 8.82 -4.20
N ASP A 23 6.94 9.90 -3.48
CA ASP A 23 6.44 11.17 -4.00
C ASP A 23 5.13 11.01 -4.79
N LEU A 24 4.06 10.60 -4.08
CA LEU A 24 2.74 10.42 -4.69
C LEU A 24 1.96 11.73 -4.67
N ASP A 25 1.37 12.06 -5.82
CA ASP A 25 0.38 13.12 -5.94
C ASP A 25 -0.94 12.76 -5.24
N SER A 26 -1.82 13.76 -5.11
CA SER A 26 -3.09 13.60 -4.37
C SER A 26 -4.04 12.61 -5.04
N ASP A 27 -4.06 12.54 -6.37
CA ASP A 27 -4.97 11.68 -7.13
C ASP A 27 -4.53 10.21 -7.03
N THR A 28 -3.22 9.98 -7.13
CA THR A 28 -2.61 8.66 -6.91
C THR A 28 -2.84 8.17 -5.48
N LYS A 29 -2.70 9.05 -4.48
CA LYS A 29 -3.00 8.71 -3.07
C LYS A 29 -4.44 8.27 -2.88
N GLU A 30 -5.40 9.00 -3.45
CA GLU A 30 -6.82 8.67 -3.35
C GLU A 30 -7.12 7.31 -4.01
N THR A 31 -6.52 7.04 -5.16
CA THR A 31 -6.64 5.77 -5.87
C THR A 31 -6.16 4.60 -5.00
N ILE A 32 -4.96 4.70 -4.44
CA ILE A 32 -4.40 3.66 -3.56
C ILE A 32 -5.26 3.48 -2.31
N HIS A 33 -5.76 4.57 -1.72
CA HIS A 33 -6.64 4.52 -0.56
C HIS A 33 -7.93 3.73 -0.85
N LYS A 34 -8.58 3.99 -1.98
CA LYS A 34 -9.76 3.24 -2.44
C LYS A 34 -9.43 1.77 -2.67
N CYS A 35 -8.26 1.46 -3.23
CA CYS A 35 -7.82 0.07 -3.36
C CYS A 35 -7.65 -0.60 -1.99
N PHE A 36 -7.05 0.08 -1.00
CA PHE A 36 -6.93 -0.46 0.36
C PHE A 36 -8.29 -0.73 0.99
N GLN A 37 -9.25 0.18 0.83
CA GLN A 37 -10.61 -0.01 1.32
C GLN A 37 -11.29 -1.21 0.63
N SER A 38 -11.11 -1.37 -0.68
CA SER A 38 -11.76 -2.42 -1.47
C SER A 38 -11.19 -3.82 -1.25
N MET A 39 -9.86 -3.96 -1.12
CA MET A 39 -9.22 -5.28 -1.11
C MET A 39 -8.20 -5.49 0.02
N GLY A 40 -7.86 -4.42 0.75
CA GLY A 40 -6.84 -4.44 1.79
C GLY A 40 -5.40 -4.34 1.27
N ILE A 41 -4.49 -3.95 2.16
CA ILE A 41 -3.08 -3.66 1.83
C ILE A 41 -2.36 -4.88 1.24
N LYS A 42 -2.51 -6.07 1.85
CA LYS A 42 -1.85 -7.29 1.35
C LYS A 42 -2.29 -7.63 -0.06
N ASN A 43 -3.60 -7.55 -0.33
CA ASN A 43 -4.15 -7.86 -1.64
C ASN A 43 -3.77 -6.81 -2.68
N PHE A 44 -3.69 -5.53 -2.29
CA PHE A 44 -3.18 -4.46 -3.14
C PHE A 44 -1.77 -4.78 -3.66
N PHE A 45 -0.83 -5.15 -2.78
CA PHE A 45 0.54 -5.49 -3.21
C PHE A 45 0.61 -6.81 -4.00
N LEU A 46 -0.33 -7.74 -3.78
CA LEU A 46 -0.43 -8.96 -4.57
C LEU A 46 -0.89 -8.66 -6.01
N HIS A 47 -1.84 -7.74 -6.18
CA HIS A 47 -2.47 -7.40 -7.46
C HIS A 47 -2.01 -6.04 -8.02
N LEU A 48 -0.84 -5.55 -7.62
CA LEU A 48 -0.34 -4.22 -7.99
C LEU A 48 -0.30 -4.00 -9.51
N GLU A 49 0.00 -5.05 -10.29
CA GLU A 49 0.06 -5.02 -11.75
C GLU A 49 -1.32 -4.86 -12.41
N SER A 50 -2.40 -5.08 -11.67
CA SER A 50 -3.77 -4.92 -12.13
C SER A 50 -4.40 -3.59 -11.70
N VAL A 51 -3.66 -2.75 -10.96
CA VAL A 51 -4.11 -1.42 -10.57
C VAL A 51 -3.74 -0.42 -11.67
N ASP A 52 -4.68 0.42 -12.06
CA ASP A 52 -4.46 1.49 -13.03
C ASP A 52 -3.66 2.63 -12.39
N LEU A 53 -2.35 2.44 -12.30
CA LEU A 53 -1.39 3.41 -11.77
C LEU A 53 -0.30 3.71 -12.81
N PRO A 54 0.30 4.91 -12.75
CA PRO A 54 1.45 5.22 -13.58
C PRO A 54 2.55 4.17 -13.42
N LEU A 55 3.20 3.78 -14.53
CA LEU A 55 4.25 2.76 -14.52
C LEU A 55 5.37 3.08 -13.51
N GLU A 56 5.77 4.35 -13.45
CA GLU A 56 6.77 4.81 -12.48
C GLU A 56 6.35 4.54 -11.03
N THR A 57 5.11 4.86 -10.68
CA THR A 57 4.53 4.59 -9.36
C THR A 57 4.48 3.09 -9.07
N CYS A 58 4.06 2.28 -10.04
CA CYS A 58 4.05 0.82 -9.92
C CYS A 58 5.44 0.26 -9.62
N GLU A 59 6.48 0.70 -10.32
CA GLU A 59 7.86 0.23 -10.09
C GLU A 59 8.40 0.65 -8.71
N LYS A 60 8.10 1.86 -8.26
CA LYS A 60 8.43 2.31 -6.90
C LYS A 60 7.70 1.48 -5.83
N LEU A 61 6.42 1.17 -6.04
CA LEU A 61 5.63 0.32 -5.14
C LEU A 61 6.09 -1.14 -5.14
N LYS A 62 6.52 -1.68 -6.28
CA LYS A 62 7.17 -3.01 -6.35
C LYS A 62 8.45 -3.05 -5.52
N SER A 63 9.25 -1.99 -5.56
CA SER A 63 10.45 -1.87 -4.71
C SER A 63 10.09 -1.90 -3.22
N ILE A 64 9.03 -1.18 -2.82
CA ILE A 64 8.51 -1.21 -1.44
C ILE A 64 8.01 -2.61 -1.06
N LYS A 65 7.27 -3.28 -1.95
CA LYS A 65 6.79 -4.65 -1.74
C LYS A 65 7.96 -5.60 -1.46
N SER A 66 9.01 -5.56 -2.27
CA SER A 66 10.20 -6.39 -2.07
C SER A 66 10.87 -6.13 -0.72
N ILE A 67 10.93 -4.86 -0.29
CA ILE A 67 11.45 -4.50 1.04
C ILE A 67 10.58 -5.12 2.13
N ILE A 68 9.26 -4.95 2.05
CA ILE A 68 8.32 -5.55 3.02
C ILE A 68 8.51 -7.06 3.07
N GLU A 69 8.59 -7.75 1.94
CA GLU A 69 8.78 -9.21 1.86
C GLU A 69 10.11 -9.66 2.48
N ILE A 70 11.20 -8.91 2.30
CA ILE A 70 12.50 -9.19 2.94
C ILE A 70 12.39 -9.10 4.46
N PHE A 71 11.65 -8.12 4.98
CA PHE A 71 11.46 -7.93 6.42
C PHE A 71 10.45 -8.92 7.02
N ASP A 72 9.38 -9.23 6.28
CA ASP A 72 8.34 -10.21 6.69
C ASP A 72 8.93 -11.64 6.72
N GLY A 73 9.79 -11.98 5.77
CA GLY A 73 10.49 -13.28 5.67
C GLY A 73 11.57 -13.52 6.73
N LYS A 74 11.95 -12.53 7.54
CA LYS A 74 12.90 -12.68 8.66
C LYS A 74 12.23 -12.74 10.04
N GLY A 75 10.90 -12.60 10.12
CA GLY A 75 10.14 -12.58 11.38
C GLY A 75 9.43 -13.88 11.77
N GLY A 76 9.60 -14.97 11.01
CA GLY A 76 8.81 -16.19 11.18
C GLY A 76 9.61 -17.49 10.98
N ARG A 77 10.63 -17.72 11.79
CA ARG A 77 10.99 -19.09 12.21
C ARG A 77 10.50 -19.24 13.64
N ALA A 78 9.28 -19.75 13.78
CA ALA A 78 8.90 -20.51 14.96
C ALA A 78 9.52 -21.90 14.86
#